data_AF-A0A914EE14-F1
#
_entry.id   AF-A0A914EE14-F1
#
_cell.length_a   1.000
_cell.length_b   1.000
_cell.length_c   1.000
_cell.angle_alpha   90.00
_cell.angle_beta   90.00
_cell.angle_gamma   90.00
#
_symmetry.space_group_name_H-M   'P 1'
#
loop_
_entity.id
_entity.type
_entity.pdbx_description
1 polymer ?
#
loop_
_entity_poly.entity_id
_entity_poly.type
_entity_poly.pdbx_seq_one_letter_code
_entity_poly.pdbx_strand_id
1 'polypeptide(L)'
;MFNSIELSLGWPLTVVSYVSFEELFDLIHQAHTKTEHGGRTIMENQLQGYSPVPREALQIYLSLCESCELKRARVKKGLVVKPILSFEMNSRCQIDLIDMQAQEFEGFRFVMVYQVIF
;
A
#
# COMPACT_ATOMS: atom_id res chain seq x y z
N MET A 1 -1.53 -34.36 23.18
CA MET A 1 -2.58 -35.39 22.99
C MET A 1 -3.78 -34.68 22.41
N PHE A 2 -4.05 -34.85 21.13
CA PHE A 2 -5.22 -34.26 20.47
C PHE A 2 -6.40 -35.21 20.66
N ASN A 3 -7.45 -34.75 21.33
CA ASN A 3 -8.69 -35.49 21.48
C ASN A 3 -9.48 -35.39 20.18
N SER A 4 -9.54 -36.49 19.43
CA SER A 4 -10.36 -36.65 18.24
C SER A 4 -11.81 -36.93 18.65
N ILE A 5 -12.74 -36.06 18.27
CA ILE A 5 -14.17 -36.36 18.23
C ILE A 5 -14.52 -36.53 16.75
N GLU A 6 -14.70 -37.78 16.33
CA GLU A 6 -15.20 -38.11 14.99
C GLU A 6 -16.72 -37.88 14.94
N LEU A 7 -17.16 -36.85 14.23
CA LEU A 7 -18.54 -36.69 13.80
C LEU A 7 -18.56 -36.72 12.27
N SER A 8 -19.10 -37.82 11.73
CA SER A 8 -19.23 -38.10 10.32
C SER A 8 -20.34 -37.24 9.68
N LEU A 9 -19.97 -36.13 9.04
CA LEU A 9 -20.83 -35.40 8.12
C LEU A 9 -20.09 -35.19 6.80
N GLY A 10 -20.63 -35.78 5.72
CA GLY A 10 -20.01 -35.97 4.41
C GLY A 10 -19.69 -34.70 3.61
N TRP A 11 -18.70 -33.94 4.05
CA TRP A 11 -17.96 -32.95 3.26
C TRP A 11 -16.61 -33.56 2.87
N PRO A 12 -15.95 -33.14 1.77
CA PRO A 12 -14.55 -33.50 1.57
C PRO A 12 -13.81 -33.09 2.85
N LEU A 13 -13.09 -34.05 3.45
CA LEU A 13 -12.37 -33.94 4.72
C LEU A 13 -11.34 -32.80 4.65
N THR A 14 -11.83 -31.56 4.75
CA THR A 14 -11.04 -30.37 4.97
C THR A 14 -10.80 -30.36 6.46
N VAL A 15 -9.60 -30.78 6.85
CA VAL A 15 -9.17 -30.72 8.25
C VAL A 15 -9.07 -29.24 8.61
N VAL A 16 -10.10 -28.71 9.25
CA VAL A 16 -10.10 -27.32 9.74
C VAL A 16 -9.36 -27.31 11.07
N SER A 17 -8.15 -26.74 11.08
CA SER A 17 -7.38 -26.52 12.30
C SER A 17 -7.95 -25.31 13.06
N TYR A 18 -8.49 -25.53 14.26
CA TYR A 18 -8.87 -24.44 15.15
C TYR A 18 -7.64 -23.79 15.77
N VAL A 19 -7.66 -22.46 15.79
CA VAL A 19 -6.58 -21.62 16.32
C VAL A 19 -7.12 -20.93 17.57
N SER A 20 -6.36 -20.95 18.65
CA SER A 20 -6.74 -20.23 19.87
C SER A 20 -6.65 -18.72 19.66
N PHE A 21 -7.34 -17.94 20.50
CA PHE A 21 -7.25 -16.47 20.41
C PHE A 21 -5.82 -15.96 20.65
N GLU A 22 -5.06 -16.65 21.51
CA GLU A 22 -3.67 -16.31 21.84
C GLU A 22 -2.74 -16.51 20.63
N GLU A 23 -2.96 -17.55 19.84
CA GLU A 23 -2.14 -17.89 18.66
C GLU A 23 -2.56 -17.13 17.38
N LEU A 24 -3.70 -16.43 17.41
CA LEU A 24 -4.24 -15.73 16.25
C LEU A 24 -3.30 -14.65 15.72
N PHE A 25 -2.68 -13.89 16.62
CA PHE A 25 -1.74 -12.83 16.24
C PHE A 25 -0.51 -13.41 15.55
N ASP A 26 0.10 -14.45 16.13
CA ASP A 26 1.30 -15.08 15.59
C ASP A 26 1.05 -15.72 14.23
N LEU A 27 -0.13 -16.33 14.04
CA LEU A 27 -0.55 -16.87 12.75
C LEU A 27 -0.65 -15.78 11.67
N ILE A 28 -1.31 -14.67 11.98
CA ILE A 28 -1.45 -13.52 11.07
C ILE A 28 -0.08 -12.92 10.77
N HIS A 29 0.76 -12.75 11.79
CA HIS A 29 2.11 -12.22 11.65
C HIS A 29 2.97 -13.12 10.75
N GLN A 30 2.94 -14.43 10.99
CA GLN A 30 3.68 -15.39 10.18
C GLN A 30 3.20 -15.41 8.73
N ALA A 31 1.88 -15.38 8.49
CA ALA A 31 1.32 -15.32 7.14
C ALA A 31 1.74 -14.03 6.42
N HIS A 32 1.77 -12.90 7.13
CA HIS A 32 2.18 -11.62 6.58
C HIS A 32 3.67 -11.60 6.20
N THR A 33 4.54 -12.13 7.07
CA THR A 33 5.98 -12.20 6.83
C THR A 33 6.33 -13.21 5.74
N LYS A 34 5.68 -14.38 5.71
CA LYS A 34 5.85 -15.40 4.66
C LYS A 34 5.46 -14.90 3.26
N THR A 35 4.50 -13.99 3.20
CA THR A 35 4.01 -13.41 1.93
C THR A 35 4.72 -12.10 1.56
N GLU A 36 5.84 -11.78 2.22
CA GLU A 36 6.63 -10.56 1.99
C GLU A 36 5.80 -9.27 2.06
N HIS A 37 5.03 -9.11 3.14
CA HIS A 37 4.08 -8.02 3.31
C HIS A 37 2.91 -8.07 2.30
N GLY A 38 2.42 -9.29 2.04
CA GLY A 38 1.26 -9.54 1.19
C GLY A 38 0.01 -8.82 1.68
N GLY A 39 -0.79 -8.33 0.74
CA GLY A 39 -2.09 -7.72 1.03
C GLY A 39 -3.11 -8.74 1.54
N ARG A 40 -4.30 -8.26 1.91
CA ARG A 40 -5.35 -9.06 2.55
C ARG A 40 -5.70 -10.34 1.77
N THR A 41 -5.91 -10.23 0.47
CA THR A 41 -6.25 -11.38 -0.39
C THR A 41 -5.16 -12.45 -0.42
N ILE A 42 -3.89 -12.05 -0.39
CA ILE A 42 -2.75 -12.96 -0.36
C ILE A 42 -2.70 -13.68 1.00
N MET A 43 -2.91 -12.94 2.08
CA MET A 43 -2.99 -13.51 3.43
C MET A 43 -4.19 -14.45 3.60
N GLU A 44 -5.38 -14.10 3.07
CA GLU A 44 -6.56 -14.96 3.09
C GLU A 44 -6.29 -16.29 2.38
N ASN A 45 -5.65 -16.26 1.21
CA ASN A 45 -5.25 -17.47 0.47
C ASN A 45 -4.25 -18.32 1.26
N GLN A 46 -3.27 -17.70 1.91
CA GLN A 46 -2.28 -18.39 2.74
C GLN A 46 -2.92 -19.06 3.97
N LEU A 47 -4.06 -18.55 4.43
CA LEU A 47 -4.75 -19.01 5.64
C LEU A 47 -5.91 -19.98 5.37
N GLN A 48 -6.16 -20.37 4.12
CA GLN A 48 -7.27 -21.28 3.75
C GLN A 48 -7.27 -22.66 4.44
N GLY A 49 -6.13 -23.08 5.02
CA GLY A 49 -6.00 -24.33 5.78
C GLY A 49 -6.24 -24.22 7.30
N TYR A 50 -6.46 -23.00 7.80
CA TYR A 50 -6.75 -22.74 9.21
C TYR A 50 -8.22 -22.37 9.39
N SER A 51 -8.71 -22.44 10.62
CA SER A 51 -10.04 -21.97 11.00
C SER A 51 -10.29 -20.55 10.50
N PRO A 52 -11.53 -20.18 10.16
CA PRO A 52 -11.85 -18.88 9.57
C PRO A 52 -11.29 -17.72 10.40
N VAL A 53 -10.17 -17.14 9.95
CA VAL A 53 -9.60 -15.93 10.54
C VAL A 53 -10.52 -14.76 10.20
N PRO A 54 -10.97 -13.96 11.18
CA PRO A 54 -11.83 -12.80 10.91
C PRO A 54 -11.14 -11.81 9.97
N ARG A 55 -11.87 -11.34 8.97
CA ARG A 55 -11.35 -10.34 8.01
C ARG A 55 -10.97 -9.04 8.70
N GLU A 56 -11.73 -8.69 9.74
CA GLU A 56 -11.53 -7.54 10.60
C GLU A 56 -10.17 -7.63 11.29
N ALA A 57 -9.79 -8.82 11.79
CA ALA A 57 -8.49 -9.03 12.42
C ALA A 57 -7.33 -8.82 11.44
N LEU A 58 -7.44 -9.37 10.22
CA LEU A 58 -6.46 -9.14 9.15
C LEU A 58 -6.35 -7.66 8.79
N GLN A 59 -7.48 -6.96 8.70
CA GLN A 59 -7.51 -5.56 8.34
C GLN A 59 -6.91 -4.65 9.42
N ILE A 60 -7.21 -4.92 10.70
CA ILE A 60 -6.59 -4.23 11.84
C ILE A 60 -5.09 -4.46 11.81
N TYR A 61 -4.64 -5.70 11.68
CA TYR A 61 -3.21 -6.03 11.60
C TYR A 61 -2.51 -5.28 10.46
N LEU A 62 -3.08 -5.31 9.24
CA LEU A 62 -2.53 -4.61 8.07
C LEU A 62 -2.54 -3.09 8.18
N SER A 63 -3.35 -2.50 9.07
CA SER A 63 -3.34 -1.06 9.37
C SER A 63 -2.27 -0.68 10.41
N LEU A 64 -1.79 -1.65 11.18
CA LEU A 64 -0.78 -1.47 12.22
C LEU A 64 0.64 -1.85 11.76
N CYS A 65 0.77 -2.50 10.60
CA CYS A 65 2.08 -2.86 10.05
C CYS A 65 2.86 -1.62 9.59
N GLU A 66 3.96 -1.32 10.27
CA GLU A 66 4.80 -0.14 10.03
C GLU A 66 5.32 -0.06 8.58
N SER A 67 5.86 -1.15 8.03
CA SER A 67 6.42 -1.15 6.68
C SER A 67 5.35 -0.88 5.61
N CYS A 68 4.15 -1.42 5.81
CA CYS A 68 3.00 -1.21 4.94
C CYS A 68 2.48 0.23 5.03
N GLU A 69 2.41 0.80 6.24
CA GLU A 69 1.99 2.19 6.46
C GLU A 69 2.97 3.19 5.85
N LEU A 70 4.29 2.98 6.01
CA LEU A 70 5.32 3.81 5.38
C LEU A 70 5.18 3.82 3.84
N LYS A 71 4.92 2.65 3.24
CA LYS A 71 4.69 2.53 1.79
C LYS A 71 3.41 3.25 1.36
N ARG A 72 2.32 3.15 2.13
CA ARG A 72 1.04 3.85 1.86
C ARG A 72 1.18 5.37 1.96
N ALA A 73 1.88 5.88 2.97
CA ALA A 73 2.08 7.31 3.17
C ALA A 73 2.83 7.95 1.99
N ARG A 74 3.81 7.24 1.40
CA ARG A 74 4.58 7.71 0.24
C ARG A 74 3.72 7.91 -1.01
N VAL A 75 2.67 7.11 -1.20
CA VAL A 75 1.82 7.13 -2.40
C VAL A 75 0.83 8.30 -2.41
N LYS A 76 0.50 8.88 -1.25
CA LYS A 76 -0.55 9.92 -1.11
C LYS A 76 -0.14 11.33 -1.52
N LYS A 77 1.08 11.56 -2.03
CA LYS A 77 1.46 12.86 -2.59
C LYS A 77 0.89 13.01 -4.00
N GLY A 78 -0.43 13.22 -4.09
CA GLY A 78 -1.04 13.77 -5.28
C GLY A 78 -0.48 15.17 -5.49
N LEU A 79 0.50 15.30 -6.39
CA LEU A 79 1.13 16.56 -6.79
C LEU A 79 0.19 17.35 -7.72
N VAL A 80 -1.10 17.46 -7.35
CA VAL A 80 -2.02 18.36 -8.04
C VAL A 80 -1.92 19.69 -7.33
N VAL A 81 -0.89 20.46 -7.67
CA VAL A 81 -0.85 21.87 -7.34
C VAL A 81 -1.97 22.52 -8.15
N LYS A 82 -3.03 22.96 -7.48
CA LYS A 82 -4.03 23.81 -8.13
C LYS A 82 -3.31 25.10 -8.58
N PRO A 83 -3.40 25.50 -9.85
CA PRO A 83 -2.83 26.77 -10.30
C PRO A 83 -3.36 27.91 -9.44
N ILE A 84 -2.48 28.80 -9.03
CA ILE A 84 -2.87 30.01 -8.29
C ILE A 84 -3.44 30.99 -9.32
N LEU A 85 -4.76 30.94 -9.52
CA LEU A 85 -5.45 31.85 -10.43
C LEU A 85 -5.28 33.31 -9.97
N SER A 86 -5.08 34.20 -10.92
CA SER A 86 -4.97 35.64 -10.69
C SER A 86 -5.88 36.40 -11.65
N PHE A 87 -6.70 37.30 -11.12
CA PHE A 87 -7.71 38.01 -11.91
C PHE A 87 -7.12 39.19 -12.72
N GLU A 88 -5.88 39.57 -12.43
CA GLU A 88 -5.17 40.69 -13.04
C GLU A 88 -4.08 40.18 -14.00
N MET A 89 -4.10 40.66 -15.25
CA MET A 89 -3.06 40.34 -16.24
C MET A 89 -1.67 40.69 -15.71
N ASN A 90 -0.72 39.77 -15.90
CA ASN A 90 0.69 39.91 -15.51
C ASN A 90 0.93 40.08 -14.00
N SER A 91 -0.08 39.87 -13.15
CA SER A 91 0.11 39.95 -11.69
C SER A 91 0.90 38.76 -11.12
N ARG A 92 0.87 37.61 -11.82
CA ARG A 92 1.60 36.40 -11.45
C ARG A 92 2.19 35.69 -12.67
N CYS A 93 3.32 35.03 -12.44
CA CYS A 93 3.96 34.17 -13.41
C CYS A 93 4.53 32.92 -12.73
N GLN A 94 4.65 31.84 -13.50
CA GLN A 94 5.49 30.70 -13.20
C GLN A 94 6.80 30.87 -13.95
N ILE A 95 7.91 30.62 -13.26
CA ILE A 95 9.24 30.60 -13.86
C ILE A 95 9.80 29.20 -13.68
N ASP A 96 10.11 28.55 -14.80
CA ASP A 96 10.72 27.23 -14.84
C ASP A 96 12.07 27.29 -15.56
N LEU A 97 12.96 26.35 -15.22
CA LEU A 97 14.23 26.15 -15.92
C LEU A 97 14.20 24.79 -16.61
N ILE A 98 14.40 24.79 -17.92
CA ILE A 98 14.56 23.56 -18.72
C ILE A 98 16.06 23.35 -18.92
N ASP A 99 16.57 22.20 -18.47
CA ASP A 99 17.93 21.76 -18.77
C ASP A 99 17.98 21.19 -20.19
N MET A 100 18.79 21.80 -21.06
CA MET A 100 19.00 21.33 -22.43
C MET A 100 19.92 20.10 -22.51
N GLN A 101 20.45 19.65 -21.37
CA GLN A 101 21.25 18.45 -21.19
C GLN A 101 22.41 18.37 -22.20
N ALA A 102 22.31 17.51 -23.21
CA ALA A 102 23.35 17.23 -24.20
C ALA A 102 23.44 18.29 -25.32
N GLN A 103 22.51 19.24 -25.38
CA GLN A 103 22.45 20.28 -26.41
C GLN A 103 22.62 21.67 -25.79
N GLU A 104 23.73 21.86 -25.07
CA GLU A 104 24.13 23.19 -24.64
C GLU A 104 24.51 24.07 -25.84
N PHE A 105 24.09 25.33 -25.81
CA PHE A 105 24.39 26.29 -26.85
C PHE A 105 25.30 27.36 -26.28
N GLU A 106 26.52 27.49 -26.81
CA GLU A 106 27.49 28.53 -26.42
C GLU A 106 27.75 28.61 -24.89
N GLY A 107 27.72 27.46 -24.21
CA GLY A 107 27.90 27.38 -22.75
C GLY A 107 26.64 27.70 -21.93
N PHE A 108 25.51 27.99 -22.58
CA PHE A 108 24.21 28.07 -21.92
C PHE A 108 23.56 26.68 -21.89
N ARG A 109 23.35 26.16 -20.68
CA ARG A 109 22.73 24.85 -20.43
C ARG A 109 21.22 24.93 -20.19
N PHE A 110 20.73 26.04 -19.65
CA PHE A 110 19.34 26.16 -19.22
C PHE A 110 18.57 27.18 -20.05
N VAL A 111 17.31 26.87 -20.31
CA VAL A 111 16.32 27.81 -20.84
C VAL A 111 15.39 28.22 -19.71
N MET A 112 15.27 29.54 -19.49
CA MET A 112 14.27 30.08 -18.56
C MET A 112 12.94 30.25 -19.28
N VAL A 113 11.91 29.57 -18.80
CA VAL A 113 10.54 29.68 -19.29
C VAL A 113 9.77 30.59 -18.34
N TYR A 114 9.21 31.66 -18.89
CA TYR A 114 8.34 32.58 -18.18
C TYR A 114 6.91 32.40 -18.70
N GLN A 115 6.00 31.96 -17.83
CA GLN A 115 4.60 31.76 -18.18
C GLN A 115 3.71 32.61 -17.26
N VAL A 116 2.92 33.51 -17.84
CA VAL A 116 1.90 34.25 -17.08
C VAL A 116 0.79 33.29 -16.68
N ILE A 117 0.42 33.29 -15.40
CA ILE A 117 -0.66 32.43 -14.87
C ILE A 117 -1.90 33.30 -14.70
N PHE A 118 -2.98 32.93 -15.41
CA PHE A 118 -4.32 33.46 -15.25
C PHE A 118 -5.13 32.56 -14.33
#